data_AF-A0A953UB21-F1
#
_entry.id   AF-A0A953UB21-F1
#
_cell.length_a   1.000
_cell.length_b   1.000
_cell.length_c   1.000
_cell.angle_alpha   90.00
_cell.angle_beta   90.00
_cell.angle_gamma   90.00
#
_symmetry.space_group_name_H-M   'P 1'
#
loop_
_entity.id
_entity.type
_entity.pdbx_description
1 polymer ?
#
loop_
_entity_poly.entity_id
_entity_poly.type
_entity_poly.pdbx_seq_one_letter_code
_entity_poly.pdbx_strand_id
1 'polypeptide(L)'
;MIIRIRIRSRASGATFVHPMDPAPRTAVLARGFRGSKQVRVFAQGWDSQAARFQPASIAAPFDELVRLAKLDLRLEHSVIVFTYEGQPGLSYDDRELLWRAFGVPVFEQRLGPKNELLAMECEAHSGLHVVHGFSGARLESDVCACGNRSPRLPRGPRVEELVELLA
;
A
#
# COMPACT_ATOMS: atom_id res chain seq x y z
N MET A 1 7.71 -46.39 11.99
CA MET A 1 7.49 -45.64 10.74
C MET A 1 6.65 -44.40 11.05
N ILE A 2 7.26 -43.22 11.19
CA ILE A 2 6.56 -42.00 11.60
C ILE A 2 6.01 -41.32 10.34
N ILE A 3 4.68 -41.29 10.19
CA ILE A 3 4.00 -40.58 9.11
C ILE A 3 4.12 -39.08 9.37
N ARG A 4 4.95 -38.38 8.58
CA ARG A 4 4.99 -36.92 8.57
C ARG A 4 3.75 -36.39 7.84
N ILE A 5 2.70 -36.12 8.61
CA ILE A 5 1.54 -35.36 8.12
C ILE A 5 2.03 -33.94 7.82
N ARG A 6 2.18 -33.62 6.53
CA ARG A 6 2.34 -32.22 6.07
C ARG A 6 0.99 -31.54 6.26
N ILE A 7 0.77 -30.98 7.45
CA ILE A 7 -0.31 -30.03 7.68
C ILE A 7 0.01 -28.81 6.79
N ARG A 8 -0.67 -28.69 5.66
CA ARG A 8 -0.67 -27.44 4.88
C ARG A 8 -1.29 -26.39 5.79
N SER A 9 -0.48 -25.52 6.39
CA SER A 9 -1.02 -24.36 7.09
C SER A 9 -1.83 -23.55 6.07
N ARG A 10 -3.09 -23.25 6.39
CA ARG A 10 -3.77 -22.14 5.73
C ARG A 10 -2.86 -20.95 5.93
N ALA A 11 -2.38 -20.33 4.85
CA ALA A 11 -1.65 -19.07 4.96
C ALA A 11 -2.52 -18.13 5.79
N SER A 12 -2.09 -17.80 6.99
CA SER A 12 -2.76 -16.86 7.89
C SER A 12 -2.33 -15.45 7.50
N GLY A 13 -3.26 -14.52 7.33
CA GLY A 13 -2.99 -13.12 7.01
C GLY A 13 -4.05 -12.49 6.10
N ALA A 14 -3.98 -11.18 5.92
CA ALA A 14 -4.78 -10.43 4.96
C ALA A 14 -4.32 -10.69 3.52
N THR A 15 -5.22 -10.48 2.56
CA THR A 15 -4.89 -10.55 1.14
C THR A 15 -4.42 -9.16 0.68
N PHE A 16 -3.21 -9.09 0.12
CA PHE A 16 -2.75 -7.87 -0.56
C PHE A 16 -3.45 -7.75 -1.93
N VAL A 17 -3.94 -6.56 -2.24
CA VAL A 17 -4.58 -6.23 -3.54
C VAL A 17 -3.67 -5.23 -4.25
N HIS A 18 -3.24 -5.50 -5.47
CA HIS A 18 -2.40 -4.55 -6.20
C HIS A 18 -3.29 -3.49 -6.90
N PRO A 19 -2.89 -2.20 -6.96
CA PRO A 19 -3.67 -1.16 -7.64
C PRO A 19 -3.73 -1.29 -9.17
N MET A 20 -2.80 -2.04 -9.77
CA MET A 20 -2.74 -2.34 -11.21
C MET A 20 -3.18 -3.78 -11.50
N ASP A 21 -3.85 -3.98 -12.65
CA ASP A 21 -4.25 -5.29 -13.19
C ASP A 21 -3.74 -5.45 -14.65
N PRO A 22 -2.89 -6.44 -14.96
CA PRO A 22 -2.39 -7.49 -14.07
C PRO A 22 -1.42 -6.99 -13.01
N ALA A 23 -1.43 -7.64 -11.83
CA ALA A 23 -0.50 -7.32 -10.75
C ALA A 23 0.95 -7.66 -11.16
N PRO A 24 1.90 -6.71 -11.04
CA PRO A 24 3.32 -7.00 -11.25
C PRO A 24 3.89 -7.80 -10.07
N ARG A 25 5.11 -8.30 -10.26
CA ARG A 25 5.86 -8.96 -9.18
C ARG A 25 6.06 -7.99 -8.01
N THR A 26 5.42 -8.29 -6.89
CA THR A 26 5.34 -7.36 -5.75
C THR A 26 5.97 -7.96 -4.50
N ALA A 27 6.89 -7.22 -3.88
CA ALA A 27 7.40 -7.52 -2.55
C ALA A 27 6.60 -6.76 -1.49
N VAL A 28 5.93 -7.49 -0.58
CA VAL A 28 5.23 -6.93 0.57
C VAL A 28 6.15 -7.01 1.79
N LEU A 29 6.63 -5.87 2.27
CA LEU A 29 7.63 -5.77 3.34
C LEU A 29 6.95 -5.51 4.69
N ALA A 30 5.97 -6.35 5.01
CA ALA A 30 5.16 -6.25 6.20
C ALA A 30 4.71 -7.63 6.68
N ARG A 31 4.46 -7.76 7.98
CA ARG A 31 3.85 -8.97 8.55
C ARG A 31 2.35 -9.02 8.24
N GLY A 32 1.73 -10.17 8.50
CA GLY A 32 0.26 -10.28 8.48
C GLY A 32 -0.37 -10.35 7.09
N PHE A 33 0.40 -10.47 6.01
CA PHE A 33 -0.10 -10.68 4.65
C PHE A 33 0.09 -12.12 4.17
N ARG A 34 -0.74 -12.53 3.21
CA ARG A 34 -0.61 -13.81 2.48
C ARG A 34 0.08 -13.58 1.15
N GLY A 35 1.08 -14.42 0.85
CA GLY A 35 1.73 -14.44 -0.45
C GLY A 35 0.93 -15.18 -1.52
N SER A 36 1.25 -14.89 -2.78
CA SER A 36 0.77 -15.57 -3.98
C SER A 36 1.98 -15.89 -4.89
N LYS A 37 1.73 -16.31 -6.14
CA LYS A 37 2.82 -16.50 -7.12
C LYS A 37 3.50 -15.17 -7.49
N GLN A 38 2.73 -14.09 -7.61
CA GLN A 38 3.24 -12.76 -8.00
C GLN A 38 3.57 -11.87 -6.79
N VAL A 39 2.99 -12.16 -5.62
CA VAL A 39 3.18 -11.38 -4.40
C VAL A 39 3.95 -12.21 -3.37
N ARG A 40 5.13 -11.74 -2.94
CA ARG A 40 5.88 -12.40 -1.86
C ARG A 40 5.97 -11.49 -0.64
N VAL A 41 5.80 -12.10 0.53
CA VAL A 41 5.81 -11.40 1.82
C VAL A 41 7.19 -11.57 2.47
N PHE A 42 7.82 -10.45 2.81
CA PHE A 42 9.08 -10.37 3.53
C PHE A 42 8.81 -9.72 4.89
N ALA A 43 8.40 -10.55 5.84
CA ALA A 43 7.88 -10.16 7.16
C ALA A 43 8.87 -9.37 8.05
N GLN A 44 10.16 -9.35 7.69
CA GLN A 44 11.22 -8.66 8.43
C GLN A 44 11.75 -7.43 7.68
N GLY A 45 11.06 -6.99 6.63
CA GLY A 45 11.51 -5.90 5.77
C GLY A 45 12.38 -6.38 4.62
N TRP A 46 13.11 -5.44 4.02
CA TRP A 46 14.00 -5.73 2.89
C TRP A 46 15.25 -6.52 3.31
N ASP A 47 15.51 -7.63 2.62
CA ASP A 47 16.69 -8.47 2.81
C ASP A 47 17.26 -9.02 1.48
N SER A 48 18.28 -9.87 1.56
CA SER A 48 18.86 -10.51 0.38
C SER A 48 17.89 -11.40 -0.40
N GLN A 49 16.84 -11.93 0.25
CA GLN A 49 15.80 -12.71 -0.41
C GLN A 49 14.83 -11.82 -1.16
N ALA A 50 14.49 -10.64 -0.60
CA ALA A 50 13.69 -9.62 -1.26
C ALA A 50 14.41 -9.09 -2.51
N ALA A 51 15.70 -8.80 -2.40
CA ALA A 51 16.51 -8.39 -3.55
C ALA A 51 16.58 -9.46 -4.65
N ARG A 52 16.82 -10.74 -4.29
CA ARG A 52 16.81 -11.86 -5.24
C ARG A 52 15.45 -12.10 -5.88
N PHE A 53 14.37 -11.70 -5.21
CA PHE A 53 13.05 -11.75 -5.78
C PHE A 53 12.81 -10.66 -6.85
N GLN A 54 13.76 -9.74 -7.10
CA GLN A 54 13.70 -8.67 -8.10
C GLN A 54 12.26 -8.14 -8.31
N PRO A 55 11.66 -7.55 -7.27
CA PRO A 55 10.30 -7.06 -7.36
C PRO A 55 10.22 -5.88 -8.33
N ALA A 56 9.16 -5.84 -9.13
CA ALA A 56 8.83 -4.71 -9.97
C ALA A 56 8.00 -3.65 -9.22
N SER A 57 7.41 -4.02 -8.08
CA SER A 57 6.74 -3.12 -7.13
C SER A 57 7.04 -3.51 -5.68
N ILE A 58 7.02 -2.54 -4.77
CA ILE A 58 7.14 -2.79 -3.33
C ILE A 58 5.91 -2.23 -2.60
N ALA A 59 5.50 -2.93 -1.54
CA ALA A 59 4.42 -2.51 -0.68
C ALA A 59 4.84 -2.59 0.79
N ALA A 60 4.80 -1.48 1.53
CA ALA A 60 5.25 -1.46 2.91
C ALA A 60 4.68 -0.26 3.69
N PRO A 61 4.78 -0.27 5.03
CA PRO A 61 4.56 0.93 5.85
C PRO A 61 5.49 2.07 5.43
N PHE A 62 5.04 3.31 5.61
CA PHE A 62 5.77 4.50 5.17
C PHE A 62 7.22 4.55 5.68
N ASP A 63 7.44 4.23 6.96
CA ASP A 63 8.77 4.28 7.58
C ASP A 63 9.74 3.25 6.97
N GLU A 64 9.26 2.08 6.55
CA GLU A 64 10.07 1.09 5.82
C GLU A 64 10.43 1.60 4.43
N LEU A 65 9.51 2.27 3.73
CA LEU A 65 9.79 2.85 2.41
C LEU A 65 10.79 4.00 2.49
N VAL A 66 10.72 4.84 3.53
CA VAL A 66 11.72 5.91 3.77
C VAL A 66 13.09 5.33 4.07
N ARG A 67 13.18 4.19 4.79
CA ARG A 67 14.46 3.47 4.94
C ARG A 67 15.00 2.99 3.60
N LEU A 68 14.13 2.46 2.75
CA LEU A 68 14.49 1.93 1.43
C LEU A 68 14.80 3.01 0.40
N ALA A 69 14.25 4.21 0.55
CA ALA A 69 14.56 5.37 -0.29
C ALA A 69 16.05 5.77 -0.24
N LYS A 70 16.79 5.29 0.77
CA LYS A 70 18.25 5.47 0.89
C LYS A 70 19.05 4.45 0.08
N LEU A 71 18.39 3.42 -0.43
CA LEU A 71 18.97 2.41 -1.30
C LEU A 71 18.65 2.77 -2.76
N ASP A 72 19.60 2.54 -3.67
CA ASP A 72 19.39 2.71 -5.11
C ASP A 72 18.59 1.52 -5.69
N LEU A 73 17.33 1.39 -5.27
CA LEU A 73 16.42 0.36 -5.74
C LEU A 73 15.73 0.81 -7.02
N ARG A 74 15.85 0.00 -8.07
CA ARG A 74 15.12 0.21 -9.32
C ARG A 74 13.83 -0.60 -9.31
N LEU A 75 12.71 0.11 -9.36
CA LEU A 75 11.37 -0.45 -9.53
C LEU A 75 10.87 -0.08 -10.92
N GLU A 76 9.99 -0.91 -11.46
CA GLU A 76 9.45 -0.70 -12.81
C GLU A 76 8.02 -0.18 -12.79
N HIS A 77 7.25 -0.47 -11.73
CA HIS A 77 5.80 -0.27 -11.74
C HIS A 77 5.32 0.66 -10.62
N SER A 78 5.54 0.34 -9.34
CA SER A 78 4.93 1.14 -8.27
C SER A 78 5.52 0.96 -6.87
N VAL A 79 5.22 1.95 -6.03
CA VAL A 79 5.33 1.87 -4.57
C VAL A 79 3.93 1.96 -3.97
N ILE A 80 3.60 1.02 -3.08
CA ILE A 80 2.32 1.01 -2.35
C ILE A 80 2.60 1.25 -0.87
N VAL A 81 2.08 2.36 -0.35
CA VAL A 81 2.24 2.74 1.05
C VAL A 81 1.08 2.20 1.88
N PHE A 82 1.40 1.53 2.98
CA PHE A 82 0.41 1.14 3.98
C PHE A 82 0.24 2.25 5.02
N THR A 83 -0.97 2.76 5.11
CA THR A 83 -1.44 3.64 6.19
C THR A 83 -2.53 2.91 6.97
N TYR A 84 -2.76 3.30 8.23
CA TYR A 84 -3.68 2.56 9.10
C TYR A 84 -4.86 3.42 9.54
N GLU A 85 -6.00 2.79 9.80
CA GLU A 85 -7.17 3.44 10.37
C GLU A 85 -6.81 4.23 11.64
N GLY A 86 -7.39 5.42 11.80
CA GLY A 86 -7.14 6.31 12.92
C GLY A 86 -5.80 7.07 12.87
N GLN A 87 -4.95 6.82 11.87
CA GLN A 87 -3.71 7.57 11.63
C GLN A 87 -3.85 8.53 10.45
N PRO A 88 -3.04 9.61 10.37
CA PRO A 88 -2.97 10.42 9.17
C PRO A 88 -2.68 9.58 7.92
N GLY A 89 -3.20 10.03 6.78
CA GLY A 89 -2.81 9.48 5.48
C GLY A 89 -1.49 10.01 4.97
N LEU A 90 -1.16 9.59 3.77
CA LEU A 90 0.06 10.04 3.12
C LEU A 90 -0.11 11.52 2.73
N SER A 91 0.78 12.37 3.22
CA SER A 91 0.80 13.78 2.83
C SER A 91 1.33 13.95 1.40
N TYR A 92 1.22 15.17 0.87
CA TYR A 92 1.82 15.51 -0.41
C TYR A 92 3.35 15.36 -0.38
N ASP A 93 4.00 15.82 0.69
CA ASP A 93 5.46 15.77 0.83
C ASP A 93 5.97 14.34 0.97
N ASP A 94 5.24 13.49 1.69
CA ASP A 94 5.55 12.06 1.78
C ASP A 94 5.52 11.39 0.41
N ARG A 95 4.53 11.74 -0.42
CA ARG A 95 4.41 11.24 -1.81
C ARG A 95 5.55 11.71 -2.67
N GLU A 96 5.87 13.01 -2.61
CA GLU A 96 6.95 13.61 -3.38
C GLU A 96 8.30 12.99 -3.01
N LEU A 97 8.55 12.75 -1.72
CA LEU A 97 9.74 12.08 -1.23
C LEU A 97 9.90 10.68 -1.84
N LEU A 98 8.85 9.86 -1.78
CA LEU A 98 8.88 8.50 -2.30
C LEU A 98 8.99 8.49 -3.83
N TRP A 99 8.29 9.39 -4.52
CA TRP A 99 8.36 9.51 -5.97
C TRP A 99 9.76 9.89 -6.44
N ARG A 100 10.41 10.87 -5.80
CA ARG A 100 11.81 11.24 -6.11
C ARG A 100 12.79 10.10 -5.87
N ALA A 101 12.56 9.29 -4.84
CA ALA A 101 13.46 8.19 -4.50
C ALA A 101 13.33 7.00 -5.45
N PHE A 102 12.09 6.60 -5.80
CA PHE A 102 11.84 5.38 -6.55
C PHE A 102 11.53 5.60 -8.04
N GLY A 103 11.17 6.82 -8.44
CA GLY A 103 10.87 7.18 -9.82
C GLY A 103 9.60 6.55 -10.41
N VAL A 104 8.78 5.89 -9.58
CA VAL A 104 7.55 5.20 -9.98
C VAL A 104 6.33 5.78 -9.23
N PRO A 105 5.10 5.61 -9.75
CA PRO A 105 3.89 6.03 -9.07
C PRO A 105 3.76 5.50 -7.63
N VAL A 106 3.27 6.36 -6.74
CA VAL A 106 3.05 6.07 -5.32
C VAL A 106 1.56 5.96 -5.04
N PHE A 107 1.13 4.80 -4.58
CA PHE A 107 -0.25 4.51 -4.19
C PHE A 107 -0.38 4.39 -2.67
N GLU A 108 -1.57 4.66 -2.16
CA GLU A 108 -1.88 4.45 -0.74
C GLU A 108 -2.91 3.33 -0.57
N GLN A 109 -2.70 2.48 0.44
CA GLN A 109 -3.70 1.56 0.96
C GLN A 109 -3.92 1.84 2.43
N ARG A 110 -5.17 2.15 2.76
CA ARG A 110 -5.65 2.28 4.12
C ARG A 110 -6.04 0.91 4.65
N LEU A 111 -5.39 0.50 5.72
CA LEU A 111 -5.56 -0.81 6.34
C LEU A 111 -6.20 -0.72 7.71
N GLY A 112 -6.97 -1.74 8.07
CA GLY A 112 -7.45 -1.95 9.43
C GLY A 112 -6.42 -2.63 10.33
N PRO A 113 -6.74 -2.87 11.61
CA PRO A 113 -5.80 -3.40 12.60
C PRO A 113 -5.23 -4.80 12.30
N LYS A 114 -5.85 -5.57 11.39
CA LYS A 114 -5.39 -6.89 10.96
C LYS A 114 -4.95 -6.91 9.49
N ASN A 115 -4.58 -5.74 8.95
CA ASN A 115 -4.17 -5.51 7.56
C ASN A 115 -5.27 -5.75 6.52
N GLU A 116 -6.53 -5.82 6.92
CA GLU A 116 -7.66 -5.80 6.00
C GLU A 116 -7.72 -4.47 5.23
N LEU A 117 -8.02 -4.53 3.93
CA LEU A 117 -7.96 -3.38 3.03
C LEU A 117 -9.22 -2.51 3.12
N LEU A 118 -9.22 -1.45 3.93
CA LEU A 118 -10.38 -0.57 4.11
C LEU A 118 -10.62 0.33 2.90
N ALA A 119 -9.55 0.92 2.35
CA ALA A 119 -9.60 1.76 1.16
C ALA A 119 -8.29 1.71 0.37
N MET A 120 -8.36 1.96 -0.94
CA MET A 120 -7.18 1.95 -1.81
C MET A 120 -7.22 3.02 -2.87
N GLU A 121 -6.07 3.59 -3.17
CA GLU A 121 -5.91 4.49 -4.31
C GLU A 121 -5.88 3.71 -5.63
N CYS A 122 -6.50 4.28 -6.66
CA CYS A 122 -6.43 3.79 -8.04
C CYS A 122 -5.52 4.68 -8.89
N GLU A 123 -5.30 4.30 -10.15
CA GLU A 123 -4.44 5.03 -11.11
C GLU A 123 -4.88 6.47 -11.40
N ALA A 124 -6.16 6.80 -11.17
CA ALA A 124 -6.65 8.17 -11.29
C ALA A 124 -6.10 9.11 -10.20
N HIS A 125 -5.47 8.57 -9.15
CA HIS A 125 -4.80 9.37 -8.13
C HIS A 125 -5.68 10.50 -7.58
N SER A 126 -6.95 10.19 -7.30
CA SER A 126 -7.97 11.17 -6.93
C SER A 126 -8.70 10.76 -5.65
N GLY A 127 -7.93 10.34 -4.64
CA GLY A 127 -8.45 9.78 -3.39
C GLY A 127 -8.45 8.25 -3.36
N LEU A 128 -8.85 7.69 -2.21
CA LEU A 128 -8.86 6.25 -1.96
C LEU A 128 -10.29 5.72 -2.04
N HIS A 129 -10.56 4.80 -2.97
CA HIS A 129 -11.82 4.10 -3.04
C HIS A 129 -12.04 3.25 -1.77
N VAL A 130 -13.17 3.49 -1.12
CA VAL A 130 -13.59 2.70 0.04
C VAL A 130 -14.00 1.31 -0.44
N VAL A 131 -13.38 0.30 0.16
CA VAL A 131 -13.68 -1.12 -0.07
C VAL A 131 -14.63 -1.62 1.01
N HIS A 132 -14.37 -1.26 2.27
CA HIS A 132 -15.23 -1.57 3.41
C HIS A 132 -14.99 -0.63 4.58
N GLY A 133 -16.01 -0.49 5.43
CA GLY A 133 -15.88 0.01 6.80
C GLY A 133 -15.17 1.36 6.94
N PHE A 134 -15.88 2.44 6.65
CA PHE A 134 -15.43 3.79 7.01
C PHE A 134 -16.59 4.55 7.67
N SER A 135 -16.45 4.87 8.95
CA SER A 135 -17.42 5.67 9.71
C SER A 135 -16.79 6.99 10.16
N GLY A 136 -17.51 8.10 10.00
CA GLY A 136 -17.09 9.41 10.52
C GLY A 136 -16.12 10.21 9.66
N ALA A 137 -15.69 9.69 8.50
CA ALA A 137 -14.92 10.46 7.51
C ALA A 137 -15.84 11.09 6.45
N ARG A 138 -15.48 12.29 5.97
CA ARG A 138 -16.12 12.89 4.79
C ARG A 138 -15.72 12.09 3.55
N LEU A 139 -16.71 11.62 2.79
CA LEU A 139 -16.49 10.87 1.56
C LEU A 139 -16.92 11.70 0.34
N GLU A 140 -16.17 11.54 -0.74
CA GLU A 140 -16.52 12.03 -2.07
C GLU A 140 -17.29 10.93 -2.81
N SER A 141 -18.39 11.30 -3.46
CA SER A 141 -19.31 10.34 -4.10
C SER A 141 -19.46 10.55 -5.61
N ASP A 142 -18.71 11.49 -6.18
CA ASP A 142 -18.60 11.65 -7.61
C ASP A 142 -17.90 10.44 -8.26
N VAL A 143 -18.21 10.22 -9.54
CA VAL A 143 -17.62 9.10 -10.29
C VAL A 143 -16.15 9.39 -10.54
N CYS A 144 -15.28 8.50 -10.09
CA CYS A 144 -13.85 8.62 -10.32
C CYS A 144 -13.52 8.48 -11.81
N ALA A 145 -12.47 9.16 -12.27
CA ALA A 145 -12.01 9.08 -13.66
C ALA A 145 -11.59 7.64 -14.07
N CYS A 146 -11.29 6.76 -13.11
CA CYS A 146 -11.07 5.34 -13.40
C CYS A 146 -12.36 4.54 -13.67
N GLY A 147 -13.53 5.18 -13.58
CA GLY A 147 -14.86 4.57 -13.75
C GLY A 147 -15.43 3.90 -12.51
N ASN A 148 -14.65 3.75 -11.43
CA ASN A 148 -15.13 3.19 -10.18
C ASN A 148 -16.10 4.17 -9.48
N ARG A 149 -17.26 3.65 -9.08
CA ARG A 149 -18.37 4.38 -8.46
C ARG A 149 -18.37 4.30 -6.94
N SER A 150 -17.45 3.54 -6.33
CA SER A 150 -17.30 3.48 -4.88
C SER A 150 -16.89 4.86 -4.35
N PRO A 151 -17.49 5.32 -3.24
CA PRO A 151 -17.08 6.56 -2.59
C PRO A 151 -15.58 6.57 -2.28
N ARG A 152 -15.00 7.77 -2.25
CA ARG A 152 -13.58 7.98 -2.03
C ARG A 152 -13.33 8.75 -0.73
N LEU A 153 -12.30 8.33 -0.01
CA LEU A 153 -11.68 9.20 0.98
C LEU A 153 -10.85 10.23 0.23
N PRO A 154 -11.00 11.53 0.55
CA PRO A 154 -10.14 12.56 0.00
C PRO A 154 -8.70 12.30 0.44
N ARG A 155 -7.75 12.79 -0.36
CA ARG A 155 -6.34 12.77 0.03
C ARG A 155 -6.11 13.67 1.24
N GLY A 156 -5.06 13.36 2.00
CA GLY A 156 -4.59 14.26 3.04
C GLY A 156 -4.26 15.65 2.44
N PRO A 157 -4.60 16.74 3.13
CA PRO A 157 -4.29 18.09 2.69
C PRO A 157 -2.77 18.31 2.66
N ARG A 158 -2.31 19.34 1.94
CA ARG A 158 -0.94 19.83 2.12
C ARG A 158 -0.76 20.41 3.52
N VAL A 159 0.45 20.34 4.06
CA VAL A 159 0.76 20.95 5.36
C VAL A 159 0.45 22.45 5.32
N GLU A 160 0.76 23.11 4.20
CA GLU A 160 0.49 24.53 3.96
C GLU A 160 -1.01 24.84 3.91
N GLU A 161 -1.81 23.98 3.27
CA GLU A 161 -3.27 24.13 3.18
C GLU A 161 -3.94 23.94 4.56
N LEU A 162 -3.34 23.13 5.44
CA LEU A 162 -3.82 22.97 6.82
C LEU A 162 -3.55 24.21 7.67
N VAL A 163 -2.43 24.91 7.42
CA VAL A 163 -2.09 26.16 8.11
C VAL A 163 -3.03 27.30 7.71
N GLU A 164 -3.43 27.38 6.44
CA GLU A 164 -4.40 28.39 5.96
C GLU A 164 -5.82 28.15 6.49
N LEU A 165 -6.22 26.91 6.75
CA LEU A 165 -7.53 26.58 7.34
C LEU A 165 -7.62 26.86 8.85
N LEU A 166 -6.47 27.08 9.51
CA LEU A 166 -6.36 27.34 10.94
C LEU A 166 -5.98 28.80 11.26
N ALA A 167 -5.79 29.63 10.24
CA ALA A 167 -5.50 31.07 10.33
C ALA A 167 -6.77 31.92 10.18
#